data_AF-A0A6G4X963-F1
#
_entry.id   AF-A0A6G4X963-F1
#
_cell.length_a   1.000
_cell.length_b   1.000
_cell.length_c   1.000
_cell.angle_alpha   90.00
_cell.angle_beta   90.00
_cell.angle_gamma   90.00
#
_symmetry.space_group_name_H-M   'P 1'
#
loop_
_entity.id
_entity.type
_entity.pdbx_description
1 polymer ?
#
loop_
_entity_poly.entity_id
_entity_poly.type
_entity_poly.pdbx_seq_one_letter_code
_entity_poly.pdbx_strand_id
1 'polypeptide(L)'
;RVHLATRDAEAAVARVRKAGGRVLREPERGPGTAVRALAADPAGAVFGLWRPGERTDFAAARKPGAYLWTDLLTRAESAAAVDAFYAEVFGYVTHAADFGAGSPAEGEDFSVWCPAPTGEGDGGRAGAPIGGRGLLGAAHPPGTPPHFLPYFAVADCDGAVAAA
;
A
#
# COMPACT_ATOMS: atom_id res chain seq x y z
N ARG A 1 8.69 5.29 -4.77
CA ARG A 1 7.74 4.17 -4.99
C ARG A 1 7.65 3.40 -3.69
N VAL A 2 6.45 2.98 -3.30
CA VAL A 2 6.26 2.11 -2.13
C VAL A 2 6.63 0.67 -2.50
N HIS A 3 7.27 -0.03 -1.58
CA HIS A 3 7.57 -1.46 -1.71
C HIS A 3 6.77 -2.24 -0.67
N LEU A 4 5.97 -3.20 -1.14
CA LEU A 4 5.17 -4.08 -0.31
C LEU A 4 5.93 -5.38 -0.04
N ALA A 5 5.95 -5.78 1.24
CA ALA A 5 6.70 -6.94 1.67
C ALA A 5 6.06 -8.24 1.17
N THR A 6 6.89 -9.19 0.77
CA THR A 6 6.48 -10.57 0.45
C THR A 6 7.49 -11.56 1.00
N ARG A 7 7.04 -12.78 1.33
CA ARG A 7 7.91 -13.89 1.72
C ARG A 7 8.55 -14.57 0.51
N ASP A 8 7.91 -14.46 -0.65
CA ASP A 8 8.29 -15.09 -1.91
C ASP A 8 7.95 -14.13 -3.06
N ALA A 9 8.97 -13.61 -3.76
CA ALA A 9 8.78 -12.59 -4.79
C ALA A 9 8.27 -13.21 -6.09
N GLU A 10 8.74 -14.41 -6.41
CA GLU A 10 8.36 -15.20 -7.58
C GLU A 10 6.88 -15.60 -7.50
N ALA A 11 6.44 -16.13 -6.36
CA ALA A 11 5.04 -16.47 -6.13
C ALA A 11 4.15 -15.23 -6.11
N ALA A 12 4.61 -14.11 -5.53
CA ALA A 12 3.86 -12.85 -5.56
C ALA A 12 3.68 -12.34 -7.00
N VAL A 13 4.73 -12.39 -7.82
CA VAL A 13 4.69 -12.04 -9.25
C VAL A 13 3.72 -12.92 -10.04
N ALA A 14 3.65 -14.22 -9.74
CA ALA A 14 2.64 -15.10 -10.33
C ALA A 14 1.21 -14.69 -9.96
N ARG A 15 0.97 -14.36 -8.67
CA ARG A 15 -0.33 -13.85 -8.21
C ARG A 15 -0.70 -12.51 -8.85
N VAL A 16 0.27 -11.59 -9.01
CA VAL A 16 0.06 -10.30 -9.70
C VAL A 16 -0.52 -10.53 -11.10
N ARG A 17 0.08 -11.43 -11.90
CA ARG A 17 -0.43 -11.73 -13.26
C ARG A 17 -1.83 -12.33 -13.20
N LYS A 18 -2.06 -13.30 -12.31
CA LYS A 18 -3.36 -13.96 -12.15
C LYS A 18 -4.46 -12.98 -11.76
N ALA A 19 -4.15 -12.01 -10.90
CA ALA A 19 -5.09 -11.01 -10.40
C ALA A 19 -5.31 -9.82 -11.36
N GLY A 20 -4.79 -9.87 -12.59
CA GLY A 20 -4.99 -8.82 -13.60
C GLY A 20 -4.01 -7.65 -13.51
N GLY A 21 -2.98 -7.74 -12.67
CA GLY A 21 -1.87 -6.79 -12.66
C GLY A 21 -0.83 -7.10 -13.74
N ARG A 22 0.15 -6.19 -13.88
CA ARG A 22 1.27 -6.32 -14.81
C ARG A 22 2.58 -6.38 -14.07
N VAL A 23 3.49 -7.25 -14.51
CA VAL A 23 4.85 -7.33 -14.00
C VAL A 23 5.72 -6.46 -14.91
N LEU A 24 6.31 -5.42 -14.34
CA LEU A 24 7.13 -4.43 -15.06
C LEU A 24 8.62 -4.76 -14.98
N ARG A 25 9.04 -5.42 -13.90
CA ARG A 25 10.35 -6.03 -13.74
C ARG A 25 10.19 -7.34 -12.98
N GLU A 26 10.74 -8.41 -13.54
CA GLU A 26 10.80 -9.72 -12.90
C GLU A 26 11.60 -9.68 -11.59
N PRO A 27 11.44 -10.68 -10.70
CA PRO A 27 12.23 -10.80 -9.49
C PRO A 27 13.73 -10.83 -9.77
N GLU A 28 14.46 -9.93 -9.12
CA GLU A 28 15.91 -9.79 -9.21
C GLU A 28 16.52 -9.84 -7.81
N ARG A 29 17.56 -10.66 -7.65
CA ARG A 29 18.32 -10.75 -6.40
C ARG A 29 19.20 -9.52 -6.22
N GLY A 30 19.06 -8.86 -5.08
CA GLY A 30 19.93 -7.80 -4.61
C GLY A 30 20.91 -8.27 -3.52
N PRO A 31 21.64 -7.32 -2.90
CA PRO A 31 22.54 -7.60 -1.80
C PRO A 31 21.86 -8.31 -0.62
N GLY A 32 22.62 -9.13 0.11
CA GLY A 32 22.16 -9.77 1.35
C GLY A 32 20.98 -10.73 1.20
N THR A 33 20.81 -11.34 0.02
CA THR A 33 19.70 -12.24 -0.36
C THR A 33 18.33 -11.58 -0.54
N ALA A 34 18.25 -10.26 -0.54
CA ALA A 34 16.99 -9.58 -0.82
C ALA A 34 16.53 -9.81 -2.26
N VAL A 35 15.22 -9.82 -2.50
CA VAL A 35 14.64 -9.92 -3.86
C VAL A 35 13.68 -8.77 -4.10
N ARG A 36 13.78 -8.16 -5.29
CA ARG A 36 12.91 -7.05 -5.73
C ARG A 36 12.26 -7.35 -7.05
N ALA A 37 11.02 -6.93 -7.21
CA ALA A 37 10.32 -6.88 -8.49
C ALA A 37 9.53 -5.57 -8.58
N LEU A 38 9.09 -5.20 -9.79
CA LEU A 38 8.17 -4.08 -10.00
C LEU A 38 6.90 -4.58 -10.66
N ALA A 39 5.77 -4.11 -10.19
CA ALA A 39 4.46 -4.43 -10.72
C ALA A 39 3.58 -3.19 -10.82
N ALA A 40 2.52 -3.30 -11.60
CA ALA A 40 1.38 -2.40 -11.60
C ALA A 40 0.10 -3.19 -11.30
N ASP A 41 -0.80 -2.60 -10.52
CA ASP A 41 -2.12 -3.16 -10.28
C ASP A 41 -3.04 -2.99 -11.52
N PRO A 42 -4.29 -3.50 -11.50
CA PRO A 42 -5.20 -3.40 -12.65
C PRO A 42 -5.55 -1.96 -13.05
N ALA A 43 -5.48 -1.00 -12.11
CA ALA A 43 -5.69 0.42 -12.40
C ALA A 43 -4.43 1.09 -12.97
N GLY A 44 -3.28 0.43 -12.86
CA GLY A 44 -1.99 0.89 -13.38
C GLY A 44 -1.09 1.55 -12.33
N ALA A 45 -1.46 1.54 -11.05
CA ALA A 45 -0.60 2.09 -10.02
C ALA A 45 0.62 1.20 -9.81
N VAL A 46 1.80 1.81 -9.86
CA VAL A 46 3.09 1.11 -9.83
C VAL A 46 3.58 0.95 -8.38
N PHE A 47 3.89 -0.28 -7.99
CA PHE A 47 4.49 -0.62 -6.70
C PHE A 47 5.67 -1.58 -6.86
N GLY A 48 6.49 -1.66 -5.82
CA GLY A 48 7.56 -2.64 -5.73
C GLY A 48 7.17 -3.82 -4.85
N LEU A 49 7.70 -5.00 -5.17
CA LEU A 49 7.74 -6.13 -4.26
C LEU A 49 9.10 -6.16 -3.56
N TRP A 50 9.09 -6.49 -2.27
CA TRP A 50 10.31 -6.63 -1.46
C TRP A 50 10.25 -7.92 -0.65
N ARG A 51 11.12 -8.88 -0.98
CA ARG A 51 11.48 -9.96 -0.07
C ARG A 51 12.74 -9.53 0.67
N PRO A 52 12.69 -9.28 1.99
CA PRO A 52 13.86 -8.83 2.73
C PRO A 52 14.94 -9.91 2.71
N GLY A 53 16.19 -9.45 2.69
CA GLY A 53 17.36 -10.27 2.93
C GLY A 53 17.61 -10.49 4.42
N GLU A 54 18.88 -10.40 4.83
CA GLU A 54 19.27 -10.41 6.26
C GLU A 54 18.83 -9.15 7.01
N ARG A 55 18.66 -8.02 6.29
CA ARG A 55 18.16 -6.75 6.82
C ARG A 55 16.64 -6.73 6.77
N THR A 56 16.01 -6.86 7.94
CA THR A 56 14.55 -6.79 8.13
C THR A 56 14.12 -5.52 8.86
N ASP A 57 15.06 -4.65 9.20
CA ASP A 57 14.83 -3.47 10.04
C ASP A 57 14.14 -2.34 9.26
N PHE A 58 12.86 -2.11 9.56
CA PHE A 58 12.17 -0.86 9.23
C PHE A 58 12.40 0.13 10.39
N ALA A 59 13.61 0.69 10.46
CA ALA A 59 14.17 1.24 11.70
C ALA A 59 13.60 2.61 12.17
N ALA A 60 12.62 3.19 11.50
CA ALA A 60 12.02 4.46 11.92
C ALA A 60 10.50 4.44 11.76
N ALA A 61 9.79 4.22 12.85
CA ALA A 61 8.34 4.41 12.91
C ALA A 61 8.02 5.64 13.77
N ARG A 62 7.16 6.53 13.25
CA ARG A 62 6.49 7.63 13.99
C ARG A 62 7.38 8.71 14.61
N LYS A 63 8.56 8.97 14.06
CA LYS A 63 9.36 10.18 14.35
C LYS A 63 9.26 11.17 13.18
N PRO A 64 9.38 12.49 13.40
CA PRO A 64 9.48 13.44 12.30
C PRO A 64 10.53 13.01 11.25
N GLY A 65 10.16 13.04 9.97
CA GLY A 65 10.95 12.57 8.84
C GLY A 65 10.83 11.06 8.54
N ALA A 66 10.19 10.27 9.42
CA ALA A 66 9.99 8.84 9.20
C ALA A 66 8.71 8.57 8.40
N TYR A 67 8.67 7.42 7.72
CA TYR A 67 7.45 6.93 7.09
C TYR A 67 6.34 6.77 8.12
N LEU A 68 5.13 7.20 7.74
CA LEU A 68 3.94 7.14 8.58
C LEU A 68 2.87 6.24 7.97
N TRP A 69 2.55 6.45 6.69
CA TRP A 69 1.40 5.83 6.02
C TRP A 69 1.56 5.85 4.50
N THR A 70 0.74 5.09 3.79
CA THR A 70 0.58 5.25 2.34
C THR A 70 -0.86 5.02 1.92
N ASP A 71 -1.32 5.87 1.00
CA ASP A 71 -2.55 5.65 0.27
C ASP A 71 -2.22 5.16 -1.13
N LEU A 72 -3.03 4.24 -1.65
CA LEU A 72 -3.19 4.02 -3.07
C LEU A 72 -4.39 4.84 -3.54
N LEU A 73 -4.14 5.83 -4.40
CA LEU A 73 -5.20 6.60 -5.02
C LEU A 73 -5.55 5.96 -6.36
N THR A 74 -6.82 5.59 -6.53
CA THR A 74 -7.36 5.00 -7.76
C THR A 74 -8.70 5.66 -8.14
N ARG A 75 -9.22 5.37 -9.34
CA ARG A 75 -10.54 5.88 -9.74
C ARG A 75 -11.66 4.97 -9.25
N ALA A 76 -12.85 5.54 -9.06
CA ALA A 76 -14.02 4.83 -8.52
C ALA A 76 -14.36 3.57 -9.33
N GLU A 77 -14.31 3.66 -10.66
CA GLU A 77 -14.58 2.53 -11.56
C GLU A 77 -13.58 1.37 -11.43
N SER A 78 -12.39 1.62 -10.86
CA SER A 78 -11.34 0.62 -10.65
C SER A 78 -11.24 0.15 -9.20
N ALA A 79 -11.94 0.79 -8.25
CA ALA A 79 -11.78 0.56 -6.81
C ALA A 79 -11.99 -0.91 -6.43
N ALA A 80 -13.08 -1.52 -6.88
CA ALA A 80 -13.38 -2.92 -6.58
C ALA A 80 -12.34 -3.90 -7.14
N ALA A 81 -11.82 -3.65 -8.36
CA ALA A 81 -10.79 -4.47 -8.98
C ALA A 81 -9.45 -4.34 -8.23
N VAL A 82 -9.15 -3.13 -7.75
CA VAL A 82 -7.97 -2.84 -6.93
C VAL A 82 -8.06 -3.55 -5.58
N ASP A 83 -9.19 -3.46 -4.87
CA ASP A 83 -9.37 -4.11 -3.57
C ASP A 83 -9.23 -5.64 -3.69
N ALA A 84 -9.88 -6.24 -4.70
CA ALA A 84 -9.74 -7.67 -4.98
C ALA A 84 -8.29 -8.07 -5.33
N PHE A 85 -7.56 -7.21 -6.05
CA PHE A 85 -6.17 -7.47 -6.41
C PHE A 85 -5.26 -7.53 -5.18
N TYR A 86 -5.31 -6.56 -4.27
CA TYR A 86 -4.44 -6.56 -3.08
C TYR A 86 -4.82 -7.66 -2.09
N ALA A 87 -6.11 -8.02 -2.00
CA ALA A 87 -6.57 -9.18 -1.26
C ALA A 87 -5.99 -10.50 -1.83
N GLU A 88 -6.06 -10.73 -3.15
CA GLU A 88 -5.52 -11.96 -3.78
C GLU A 88 -3.98 -12.03 -3.72
N VAL A 89 -3.27 -10.93 -3.97
CA VAL A 89 -1.81 -10.93 -4.08
C VAL A 89 -1.13 -11.02 -2.71
N PHE A 90 -1.66 -10.31 -1.71
CA PHE A 90 -1.02 -10.16 -0.39
C PHE A 90 -1.81 -10.78 0.76
N GLY A 91 -3.04 -11.24 0.50
CA GLY A 91 -3.93 -11.73 1.56
C GLY A 91 -4.48 -10.62 2.45
N TYR A 92 -4.42 -9.35 2.03
CA TYR A 92 -4.90 -8.26 2.88
C TYR A 92 -6.39 -8.40 3.16
N VAL A 93 -6.73 -8.30 4.45
CA VAL A 93 -8.09 -8.10 4.89
C VAL A 93 -8.38 -6.62 4.74
N THR A 94 -9.42 -6.30 3.98
CA THR A 94 -9.79 -4.91 3.69
C THR A 94 -11.03 -4.53 4.48
N HIS A 95 -11.01 -3.36 5.10
CA HIS A 95 -12.16 -2.79 5.80
C HIS A 95 -12.44 -1.39 5.26
N ALA A 96 -13.71 -1.04 5.09
CA ALA A 96 -14.07 0.36 4.90
C ALA A 96 -13.63 1.16 6.14
N ALA A 97 -12.99 2.31 5.92
CA ALA A 97 -12.65 3.21 6.99
C ALA A 97 -13.92 3.85 7.55
N ASP A 98 -14.01 3.91 8.87
CA ASP A 98 -14.99 4.71 9.58
C ASP A 98 -14.29 5.95 10.12
N PHE A 99 -14.47 7.08 9.45
CA PHE A 99 -13.93 8.37 9.87
C PHE A 99 -14.76 9.04 10.97
N GLY A 100 -15.91 8.47 11.32
CA GLY A 100 -16.85 9.01 12.28
C GLY A 100 -17.78 10.07 11.68
N ALA A 101 -19.00 10.09 12.21
CA ALA A 101 -20.03 11.05 11.82
C ALA A 101 -19.61 12.50 12.12
N GLY A 102 -19.86 13.40 11.17
CA GLY A 102 -19.49 14.81 11.23
C GLY A 102 -18.03 15.11 10.89
N SER A 103 -17.21 14.11 10.53
CA SER A 103 -15.85 14.35 10.04
C SER A 103 -15.88 14.86 8.59
N PRO A 104 -14.87 15.64 8.14
CA PRO A 104 -14.76 16.05 6.74
C PRO A 104 -14.66 14.88 5.75
N ALA A 105 -14.26 13.70 6.22
CA ALA A 105 -14.11 12.48 5.42
C ALA A 105 -15.28 11.50 5.62
N GLU A 106 -16.38 11.93 6.25
CA GLU A 106 -17.56 11.07 6.45
C GLU A 106 -18.11 10.58 5.10
N GLY A 107 -18.26 9.25 4.98
CA GLY A 107 -18.78 8.62 3.78
C GLY A 107 -17.79 8.54 2.62
N GLU A 108 -16.52 8.92 2.82
CA GLU A 108 -15.49 8.68 1.81
C GLU A 108 -15.28 7.18 1.57
N ASP A 109 -15.18 6.78 0.30
CA ASP A 109 -14.78 5.43 -0.07
C ASP A 109 -13.27 5.27 0.12
N PHE A 110 -12.92 4.96 1.37
CA PHE A 110 -11.57 4.61 1.78
C PHE A 110 -11.56 3.20 2.36
N SER A 111 -10.60 2.40 1.91
CA SER A 111 -10.40 1.03 2.36
C SER A 111 -9.05 0.91 3.07
N VAL A 112 -9.04 0.48 4.33
CA VAL A 112 -7.79 0.17 5.05
C VAL A 112 -7.35 -1.25 4.78
N TRP A 113 -6.04 -1.45 4.61
CA TRP A 113 -5.44 -2.77 4.39
C TRP A 113 -4.77 -3.30 5.65
N CYS A 114 -5.27 -4.43 6.12
CA CYS A 114 -4.72 -5.15 7.26
C CYS A 114 -4.05 -6.45 6.79
N PRO A 115 -2.81 -6.76 7.22
CA PRO A 115 -2.21 -8.06 6.96
C PRO A 115 -3.11 -9.20 7.46
N ALA A 116 -3.19 -10.30 6.69
CA ALA A 116 -3.93 -11.48 7.10
C ALA A 116 -3.41 -12.03 8.44
N PRO A 117 -4.28 -12.69 9.23
CA PRO A 117 -3.81 -13.52 10.33
C PRO A 117 -2.79 -14.55 9.81
N THR A 118 -1.70 -14.68 10.54
CA THR A 118 -0.65 -15.69 10.36
C THR A 118 -0.93 -16.98 11.13
N GLY A 119 -1.91 -16.97 12.05
CA GLY A 119 -2.38 -18.12 12.82
C GLY A 119 -1.71 -18.25 14.20
N GLU A 120 -0.39 -18.08 14.30
CA GLU A 120 0.31 -18.14 15.59
C GLU A 120 0.39 -16.78 16.26
N GLY A 121 -0.23 -16.66 17.44
CA GLY A 121 -0.11 -15.50 18.33
C GLY A 121 -1.04 -14.31 18.03
N ASP A 122 -1.74 -14.29 16.88
CA ASP A 122 -2.68 -13.22 16.51
C ASP A 122 -4.14 -13.48 16.92
N GLY A 123 -4.43 -14.68 17.45
CA GLY A 123 -5.79 -15.05 17.86
C GLY A 123 -6.79 -15.07 16.71
N GLY A 124 -6.34 -15.27 15.47
CA GLY A 124 -7.15 -15.25 14.26
C GLY A 124 -7.56 -13.84 13.81
N ARG A 125 -6.96 -12.79 14.36
CA ARG A 125 -7.28 -11.39 14.02
C ARG A 125 -6.32 -10.86 12.97
N ALA A 126 -6.83 -10.04 12.06
CA ALA A 126 -6.00 -9.31 11.11
C ALA A 126 -5.04 -8.37 11.85
N GLY A 127 -3.88 -8.11 11.25
CA GLY A 127 -2.89 -7.19 11.79
C GLY A 127 -3.38 -5.74 11.81
N ALA A 128 -2.59 -4.85 12.42
CA ALA A 128 -2.87 -3.42 12.35
C ALA A 128 -2.84 -2.91 10.88
N PRO A 129 -3.64 -1.89 10.53
CA PRO A 129 -3.60 -1.29 9.21
C PRO A 129 -2.20 -0.80 8.83
N ILE A 130 -1.79 -1.05 7.58
CA ILE A 130 -0.44 -0.69 7.06
C ILE A 130 -0.48 0.33 5.91
N GLY A 131 -1.67 0.67 5.45
CA GLY A 131 -1.95 1.54 4.32
C GLY A 131 -3.42 1.43 3.94
N GLY A 132 -3.81 2.06 2.85
CA GLY A 132 -5.16 1.93 2.33
C GLY A 132 -5.31 2.35 0.89
N ARG A 133 -6.53 2.22 0.38
CA ARG A 133 -6.96 2.72 -0.92
C ARG A 133 -7.97 3.85 -0.72
N GLY A 134 -7.68 5.01 -1.29
CA GLY A 134 -8.63 6.10 -1.45
C GLY A 134 -9.01 6.33 -2.91
N LEU A 135 -9.87 7.32 -3.15
CA LEU A 135 -10.28 7.70 -4.50
C LEU A 135 -9.56 8.97 -4.97
N LEU A 136 -9.17 8.98 -6.25
CA LEU A 136 -8.84 10.19 -6.98
C LEU A 136 -10.12 11.02 -7.16
N GLY A 137 -10.34 11.96 -6.24
CA GLY A 137 -11.46 12.90 -6.29
C GLY A 137 -11.16 14.19 -7.07
N ALA A 138 -12.13 15.12 -7.06
CA ALA A 138 -12.06 16.40 -7.76
C ALA A 138 -10.92 17.33 -7.30
N ALA A 139 -10.34 17.08 -6.11
CA ALA A 139 -9.17 17.78 -5.62
C ALA A 139 -7.88 17.47 -6.41
N HIS A 140 -7.89 16.42 -7.24
CA HIS A 140 -6.75 16.03 -8.06
C HIS A 140 -6.88 16.57 -9.49
N PRO A 141 -5.79 17.00 -10.14
CA PRO A 141 -5.82 17.43 -11.53
C PRO A 141 -6.43 16.37 -12.46
N PRO A 142 -7.22 16.78 -13.46
CA PRO A 142 -7.73 15.86 -14.48
C PRO A 142 -6.60 15.06 -15.13
N GLY A 143 -6.82 13.76 -15.33
CA GLY A 143 -5.83 12.85 -15.91
C GLY A 143 -4.76 12.33 -14.95
N THR A 144 -4.79 12.70 -13.66
CA THR A 144 -3.89 12.12 -12.63
C THR A 144 -3.94 10.59 -12.69
N PRO A 145 -2.80 9.90 -12.86
CA PRO A 145 -2.78 8.43 -12.91
C PRO A 145 -2.94 7.84 -11.49
N PRO A 146 -3.43 6.59 -11.38
CA PRO A 146 -3.41 5.87 -10.12
C PRO A 146 -1.99 5.73 -9.59
N HIS A 147 -1.78 5.97 -8.30
CA HIS A 147 -0.45 5.98 -7.70
C HIS A 147 -0.47 5.77 -6.18
N PHE A 148 0.67 5.35 -5.65
CA PHE A 148 0.92 5.34 -4.21
C PHE A 148 1.39 6.72 -3.75
N LEU A 149 0.72 7.26 -2.74
CA LEU A 149 1.04 8.50 -2.05
C LEU A 149 1.56 8.17 -0.63
N PRO A 150 2.88 8.25 -0.39
CA PRO A 150 3.46 8.05 0.93
C PRO A 150 3.37 9.31 1.78
N TYR A 151 3.04 9.13 3.06
CA TYR A 151 3.04 10.18 4.08
C TYR A 151 4.21 9.97 5.04
N PHE A 152 4.87 11.07 5.39
CA PHE A 152 5.94 11.11 6.38
C PHE A 152 5.47 11.92 7.58
N ALA A 153 5.82 11.46 8.78
CA ALA A 153 5.50 12.19 9.99
C ALA A 153 6.27 13.52 10.00
N VAL A 154 5.60 14.59 10.40
CA VAL A 154 6.20 15.91 10.65
C VAL A 154 5.87 16.34 12.08
N ALA A 155 6.71 17.20 12.66
CA ALA A 155 6.43 17.74 13.98
C ALA A 155 5.24 18.72 13.95
N ASP A 156 5.09 19.43 12.83
CA ASP A 156 4.05 20.42 12.58
C ASP A 156 3.74 20.45 11.07
N CYS A 157 2.46 20.35 10.70
CA CYS A 157 2.04 20.35 9.30
C CYS A 157 2.23 21.73 8.67
N ASP A 158 1.88 22.80 9.38
CA ASP A 158 1.94 24.16 8.84
C ASP A 158 3.40 24.58 8.61
N GLY A 159 4.27 24.32 9.59
CA GLY A 159 5.70 24.54 9.47
C GLY A 159 6.36 23.71 8.37
N ALA A 160 5.90 22.49 8.12
CA ALA A 160 6.41 21.67 7.02
C ALA A 160 6.02 22.23 5.64
N VAL A 161 4.79 22.70 5.48
CA VAL A 161 4.32 23.33 4.24
C VAL A 161 5.06 24.63 3.96
N ALA A 162 5.28 25.47 4.98
CA ALA A 162 5.98 26.74 4.83
C ALA A 162 7.47 26.59 4.42
N ALA A 163 8.07 25.43 4.66
CA ALA A 163 9.48 25.15 4.37
C ALA A 163 9.73 24.44 3.02
N ALA A 164 8.67 24.10 2.28
CA ALA A 164 8.72 23.30 1.04
C ALA A 164 9.04 24.10 -0.23
#